data_AF-A0A962HA10-F1
#
_entry.id   AF-A0A962HA10-F1
#
_cell.length_a   1.000
_cell.length_b   1.000
_cell.length_c   1.000
_cell.angle_alpha   90.00
_cell.angle_beta   90.00
_cell.angle_gamma   90.00
#
_symmetry.space_group_name_H-M   'P 1'
#
loop_
_entity.id
_entity.type
_entity.pdbx_description
1 polymer ?
#
loop_
_entity_poly.entity_id
_entity_poly.type
_entity_poly.pdbx_seq_one_letter_code
_entity_poly.pdbx_strand_id
1 'polypeptide(L)'
;GDCIDCKACVLVCPTGIDIRDGLQYECIGCAACIDACDEVMDKMEYPRGLVRYSTEHAVHGQPTKIIRKRTVFYALLLTAIVSTLLYSLATRVPLIVDVIRDRGELYRENSDGWIENSYQLKIMNKSETPRRFVIEVLDPPGLSIVGNTEVEIAGGAINNLALTLQAEPGAFKGMKPLRLRVVAADDGKVERIETSRFFAP
;
A
#
# COMPACT_ATOMS: atom_id res chain seq x y z
N GLY A 1 36.40 33.69 1.61
CA GLY A 1 37.45 34.66 1.29
C GLY A 1 36.84 35.83 0.56
N ASP A 2 37.66 36.64 -0.11
CA ASP A 2 37.20 37.85 -0.79
C ASP A 2 37.09 37.63 -2.31
N CYS A 3 36.21 38.39 -2.95
CA CYS A 3 36.07 38.38 -4.40
C CYS A 3 37.31 38.99 -5.06
N ILE A 4 37.85 38.33 -6.09
CA ILE A 4 39.03 38.79 -6.86
C ILE A 4 38.70 39.32 -8.27
N ASP A 5 37.41 39.51 -8.58
CA ASP A 5 36.93 40.00 -9.88
C ASP A 5 37.39 39.18 -11.12
N CYS A 6 37.40 37.85 -11.01
CA CYS A 6 37.78 36.95 -12.11
C CYS A 6 36.66 36.72 -13.15
N LYS A 7 35.43 37.17 -12.87
CA LYS A 7 34.21 36.97 -13.68
C LYS A 7 33.84 35.51 -14.02
N ALA A 8 34.45 34.53 -13.35
CA ALA A 8 34.14 33.11 -13.55
C ALA A 8 32.65 32.82 -13.31
N CYS A 9 32.04 33.46 -12.31
CA CYS A 9 30.62 33.33 -11.99
C CYS A 9 29.68 33.75 -13.15
N VAL A 10 30.06 34.74 -13.96
CA VAL A 10 29.26 35.21 -15.10
C VAL A 10 29.37 34.24 -16.27
N LEU A 11 30.58 33.74 -16.54
CA LEU A 11 30.85 32.82 -17.65
C LEU A 11 30.12 31.48 -17.51
N VAL A 12 29.99 30.97 -16.27
CA VAL A 12 29.33 29.68 -16.00
C VAL A 12 27.84 29.83 -15.72
N CYS A 13 27.34 31.05 -15.53
CA CYS A 13 25.92 31.26 -15.24
C CYS A 13 25.09 31.14 -16.53
N PRO A 14 24.12 30.22 -16.61
CA PRO A 14 23.27 30.10 -17.80
C PRO A 14 22.36 31.31 -18.02
N THR A 15 22.13 32.12 -16.98
CA THR A 15 21.32 33.35 -17.03
C THR A 15 22.17 34.62 -17.01
N GLY A 16 23.50 34.52 -17.00
CA GLY A 16 24.42 35.68 -17.08
C GLY A 16 24.54 36.53 -15.80
N ILE A 17 24.22 35.95 -14.63
CA ILE A 17 24.28 36.63 -13.33
C ILE A 17 25.71 36.97 -12.92
N ASP A 18 25.89 38.18 -12.41
CA ASP A 18 27.09 38.60 -11.71
C ASP A 18 26.87 38.66 -10.19
N ILE A 19 27.53 37.77 -9.44
CA ILE A 19 27.35 37.67 -7.98
C ILE A 19 27.75 38.97 -7.24
N ARG A 20 28.51 39.86 -7.89
CA ARG A 20 28.97 41.13 -7.30
C ARG A 20 27.84 42.13 -7.16
N ASP A 21 26.81 42.02 -7.98
CA ASP A 21 25.60 42.86 -7.91
C ASP A 21 24.62 42.37 -6.82
N GLY A 22 25.01 41.35 -6.06
CA GLY A 22 24.22 40.81 -4.96
C GLY A 22 23.19 39.77 -5.42
N LEU A 23 22.08 39.70 -4.70
CA LEU A 23 21.02 38.71 -4.95
C LEU A 23 20.15 39.15 -6.13
N GLN A 24 20.14 38.33 -7.17
CA GLN A 24 19.42 38.58 -8.43
C GLN A 24 18.27 37.58 -8.58
N TYR A 25 17.10 38.05 -9.05
CA TYR A 25 15.87 37.25 -9.17
C TYR A 25 15.95 36.17 -10.26
N GLU A 26 16.87 36.34 -11.20
CA GLU A 26 17.17 35.48 -12.34
C GLU A 26 17.83 34.15 -11.90
N CYS A 27 18.22 34.02 -10.63
CA CYS A 27 18.91 32.85 -10.12
C CYS A 27 17.99 31.62 -10.11
N ILE A 28 18.37 30.60 -10.89
CA ILE A 28 17.64 29.31 -10.97
C ILE A 28 18.13 28.26 -9.98
N GLY A 29 19.10 28.58 -9.11
CA GLY A 29 19.58 27.63 -8.10
C GLY A 29 20.40 26.45 -8.66
N CYS A 30 21.14 26.63 -9.77
CA CYS A 30 21.91 25.56 -10.40
C CYS A 30 23.33 25.30 -9.83
N ALA A 31 23.77 26.11 -8.85
CA ALA A 31 25.08 26.02 -8.20
C ALA A 31 26.35 26.24 -9.05
N ALA A 32 26.27 26.38 -10.38
CA ALA A 32 27.47 26.48 -11.25
C ALA A 32 28.44 27.62 -10.84
N CYS A 33 27.90 28.76 -10.40
CA CYS A 33 28.72 29.89 -9.94
C CYS A 33 29.43 29.61 -8.60
N ILE A 34 28.91 28.71 -7.76
CA ILE A 34 29.56 28.29 -6.50
C ILE A 34 30.78 27.45 -6.83
N ASP A 35 30.62 26.45 -7.68
CA ASP A 35 31.71 25.52 -8.05
C ASP A 35 32.86 26.26 -8.73
N ALA A 36 32.57 27.11 -9.71
CA ALA A 36 33.59 27.90 -10.40
C ALA A 36 34.28 28.91 -9.49
N CYS A 37 33.54 29.48 -8.52
CA CYS A 37 34.11 30.39 -7.55
C CYS A 37 35.05 29.66 -6.60
N ASP A 38 34.65 28.51 -6.05
CA ASP A 38 35.48 27.71 -5.15
C ASP A 38 36.77 27.22 -5.85
N GLU A 39 36.72 26.86 -7.14
CA GLU A 39 37.93 26.50 -7.91
C GLU A 39 38.93 27.66 -8.01
N VAL A 40 38.43 28.89 -8.18
CA VAL A 40 39.28 30.09 -8.18
C VAL A 40 39.84 30.36 -6.78
N MET A 41 39.03 30.21 -5.73
CA MET A 41 39.46 30.38 -4.35
C MET A 41 40.57 29.39 -3.98
N ASP A 42 40.45 28.14 -4.41
CA ASP A 42 41.48 27.12 -4.19
C ASP A 42 42.81 27.49 -4.85
N LYS A 43 42.79 27.97 -6.10
CA LYS A 43 44.00 28.40 -6.82
C LYS A 43 44.69 29.59 -6.18
N MET A 44 43.93 30.43 -5.48
CA MET A 44 44.43 31.59 -4.74
C MET A 44 44.76 31.28 -3.27
N GLU A 45 44.59 30.03 -2.83
CA GLU A 45 44.75 29.61 -1.44
C GLU A 45 43.84 30.38 -0.46
N TYR A 46 42.65 30.80 -0.93
CA TYR A 46 41.67 31.51 -0.13
C TYR A 46 40.59 30.56 0.42
N PRO A 47 39.95 30.90 1.57
CA PRO A 47 38.85 30.10 2.09
C PRO A 47 37.67 30.06 1.12
N ARG A 48 37.19 28.85 0.81
CA ARG A 48 35.98 28.57 0.02
C ARG A 48 34.71 29.19 0.61
N GLY A 49 33.62 29.14 -0.17
CA GLY A 49 32.29 29.53 0.26
C GLY A 49 32.04 31.03 0.20
N LEU A 50 32.72 31.74 -0.72
CA LEU A 50 32.39 33.14 -1.05
C LEU A 50 30.91 33.24 -1.50
N VAL A 51 30.46 32.29 -2.31
CA VAL A 51 29.04 32.09 -2.68
C VAL A 51 28.61 30.73 -2.13
N ARG A 52 27.42 30.65 -1.54
CA ARG A 52 26.90 29.40 -0.96
C ARG A 52 25.39 29.46 -0.79
N TYR A 53 24.73 28.30 -0.82
CA TYR A 53 23.34 28.19 -0.37
C TYR A 53 23.29 28.29 1.15
N SER A 54 22.93 29.47 1.62
CA SER A 54 22.76 29.73 3.04
C SER A 54 21.66 30.76 3.23
N THR A 55 21.22 30.92 4.48
CA THR A 55 20.31 32.01 4.82
C THR A 55 21.12 33.29 5.03
N GLU A 56 20.52 34.44 4.75
CA GLU A 56 21.12 35.75 5.02
C GLU A 56 21.58 35.87 6.48
N HIS A 57 20.78 35.36 7.42
CA HIS A 57 21.16 35.25 8.84
C HIS A 57 22.49 34.51 9.05
N ALA A 58 22.68 33.34 8.43
CA ALA A 58 23.93 32.58 8.56
C ALA A 58 25.11 33.29 7.89
N VAL A 59 24.88 34.02 6.80
CA VAL A 59 25.91 34.83 6.13
C VAL A 59 26.38 35.99 7.02
N HIS A 60 25.47 36.58 7.78
CA HIS A 60 25.78 37.62 8.78
C HIS A 60 26.15 37.07 10.18
N GLY A 61 26.44 35.77 10.31
CA GLY A 61 26.89 35.15 11.56
C GLY A 61 25.80 35.02 12.64
N GLN A 62 24.53 35.21 12.29
CA GLN A 62 23.41 35.06 13.22
C GLN A 62 23.01 33.58 13.37
N PRO A 63 22.60 33.14 14.58
CA PRO A 63 22.28 31.75 14.83
C PRO A 63 21.03 31.32 14.06
N THR A 64 21.17 30.31 13.20
CA THR A 64 20.05 29.72 12.48
C THR A 64 19.44 28.56 13.27
N LYS A 65 18.16 28.67 13.63
CA LYS A 65 17.42 27.58 14.27
C LYS A 65 16.94 26.61 13.20
N ILE A 66 17.71 25.54 12.98
CA ILE A 66 17.39 24.44 12.05
C ILE A 66 16.17 23.65 12.59
N ILE A 67 16.17 23.33 13.88
CA ILE A 67 15.06 22.63 14.54
C ILE A 67 14.09 23.68 15.09
N ARG A 68 12.98 23.88 14.39
CA ARG A 68 11.86 24.72 14.86
C ARG A 68 10.71 23.82 15.31
N LYS A 69 9.89 24.32 16.24
CA LYS A 69 8.68 23.60 16.73
C LYS A 69 7.79 23.12 15.58
N ARG A 70 7.61 23.95 14.54
CA ARG A 70 6.85 23.59 13.34
C ARG A 70 7.49 22.42 12.57
N THR A 71 8.81 22.41 12.41
CA THR A 71 9.54 21.31 11.74
C THR A 71 9.36 19.99 12.48
N VAL A 72 9.46 20.00 13.82
CA VAL A 72 9.22 18.81 14.65
C VAL A 72 7.78 18.31 14.50
N PHE A 73 6.81 19.22 14.47
CA PHE A 73 5.41 18.86 14.27
C PHE A 73 5.17 18.18 12.92
N TYR A 74 5.70 18.74 11.82
CA TYR A 74 5.57 18.11 10.50
C TYR A 74 6.29 16.76 10.43
N ALA A 75 7.46 16.62 11.05
CA ALA A 75 8.18 15.35 11.11
C ALA A 75 7.38 14.27 11.86
N LEU A 76 6.75 14.61 12.99
CA LEU A 76 5.89 13.70 13.74
C LEU A 76 4.65 13.31 12.93
N LEU A 77 3.99 14.28 12.28
CA LEU A 77 2.83 14.01 11.44
C LEU A 77 3.18 13.08 10.27
N LEU A 78 4.29 13.35 9.57
CA LEU A 78 4.79 12.50 8.49
C LEU A 78 5.10 11.08 9.00
N THR A 79 5.77 10.98 10.15
CA THR A 79 6.09 9.69 10.78
C THR A 79 4.82 8.90 11.10
N ALA A 80 3.78 9.55 11.62
CA ALA A 80 2.50 8.91 11.91
C ALA A 80 1.82 8.37 10.64
N ILE A 81 1.81 9.15 9.55
CA ILE A 81 1.25 8.72 8.26
C ILE A 81 2.02 7.53 7.70
N VAL A 82 3.36 7.60 7.67
CA VAL A 82 4.22 6.51 7.18
C VAL A 82 4.03 5.25 8.03
N SER A 83 3.97 5.38 9.35
CA SER A 83 3.76 4.26 10.26
C SER A 83 2.39 3.60 10.04
N THR A 84 1.35 4.40 9.82
CA THR A 84 0.00 3.91 9.52
C THR A 84 -0.03 3.16 8.19
N LEU A 85 0.64 3.69 7.16
CA LEU A 85 0.77 3.04 5.86
C LEU A 85 1.51 1.69 5.97
N LEU A 86 2.65 1.67 6.65
CA LEU A 86 3.44 0.45 6.86
C LEU A 86 2.64 -0.60 7.64
N TYR A 87 1.93 -0.18 8.70
CA TYR A 87 1.05 -1.06 9.45
C TYR A 87 -0.08 -1.62 8.58
N SER A 88 -0.74 -0.77 7.78
CA SER A 88 -1.80 -1.20 6.86
C SER A 88 -1.29 -2.17 5.79
N LEU A 89 -0.06 -2.01 5.31
CA LEU A 89 0.54 -2.91 4.34
C LEU A 89 0.93 -4.25 4.97
N ALA A 90 1.52 -4.22 6.17
CA ALA A 90 1.95 -5.41 6.91
C ALA A 90 0.78 -6.29 7.38
N THR A 91 -0.38 -5.69 7.67
CA THR A 91 -1.59 -6.39 8.13
C THR A 91 -2.56 -6.75 7.00
N ARG A 92 -2.18 -6.49 5.75
CA ARG A 92 -3.01 -6.80 4.58
C ARG A 92 -3.09 -8.32 4.38
N VAL A 93 -4.29 -8.88 4.49
CA VAL A 93 -4.53 -10.29 4.19
C VAL A 93 -4.42 -10.52 2.66
N PRO A 94 -3.56 -11.44 2.19
CA PRO A 94 -3.34 -11.71 0.77
C PRO A 94 -4.41 -12.64 0.16
N LEU A 95 -5.67 -12.48 0.56
CA LEU A 95 -6.80 -13.31 0.13
C LEU A 95 -8.04 -12.42 -0.10
N ILE A 96 -8.68 -12.54 -1.25
CA ILE A 96 -10.06 -12.07 -1.45
C ILE A 96 -10.94 -13.30 -1.68
N VAL A 97 -12.10 -13.31 -1.04
CA VAL A 97 -13.15 -14.27 -1.28
C VAL A 97 -14.44 -13.51 -1.51
N ASP A 98 -15.13 -13.81 -2.59
CA ASP A 98 -16.51 -13.35 -2.83
C ASP A 98 -17.42 -14.57 -2.94
N VAL A 99 -18.53 -14.57 -2.21
CA VAL A 99 -19.54 -15.64 -2.26
C VAL A 99 -20.74 -15.13 -3.05
N ILE A 100 -20.94 -15.67 -4.24
CA ILE A 100 -22.03 -15.30 -5.13
C ILE A 100 -23.06 -16.44 -5.14
N ARG A 101 -24.27 -16.18 -4.65
CA ARG A 101 -25.35 -17.17 -4.72
C ARG A 101 -25.94 -17.21 -6.13
N ASP A 102 -26.29 -18.40 -6.62
CA ASP A 102 -27.09 -18.53 -7.83
C ASP A 102 -28.49 -17.90 -7.62
N ARG A 103 -28.98 -17.20 -8.64
CA ARG A 103 -30.28 -16.51 -8.60
C ARG A 103 -31.44 -17.37 -9.09
N GLY A 104 -31.17 -18.52 -9.73
CA GLY A 104 -32.20 -19.38 -10.33
C GLY A 104 -33.17 -19.99 -9.31
N GLU A 105 -32.74 -21.01 -8.59
CA GLU A 105 -33.53 -21.69 -7.56
C GLU A 105 -33.07 -21.24 -6.16
N LEU A 106 -34.03 -20.97 -5.26
CA LEU A 106 -33.69 -20.61 -3.87
C LEU A 106 -33.09 -21.80 -3.13
N TYR A 107 -33.66 -22.98 -3.36
CA TYR A 107 -33.16 -24.27 -2.90
C TYR A 107 -33.62 -25.33 -3.90
N ARG A 108 -32.91 -26.46 -3.95
CA ARG A 108 -33.29 -27.66 -4.69
C ARG A 108 -33.47 -28.81 -3.72
N GLU A 109 -34.48 -29.64 -3.94
CA GLU A 109 -34.65 -30.88 -3.20
C GLU A 109 -34.16 -32.05 -4.05
N ASN A 110 -33.25 -32.87 -3.51
CA ASN A 110 -32.73 -34.05 -4.19
C ASN A 110 -33.68 -35.25 -4.01
N SER A 111 -33.48 -36.35 -4.73
CA SER A 111 -34.31 -37.57 -4.64
C SER A 111 -34.40 -38.16 -3.22
N ASP A 112 -33.39 -37.90 -2.39
CA ASP A 112 -33.30 -38.35 -1.01
C ASP A 112 -33.92 -37.33 -0.01
N GLY A 113 -34.57 -36.27 -0.49
CA GLY A 113 -35.19 -35.21 0.31
C GLY A 113 -34.22 -34.16 0.87
N TRP A 114 -32.94 -34.23 0.51
CA TRP A 114 -31.92 -33.28 0.94
C TRP A 114 -32.13 -31.91 0.28
N ILE A 115 -31.90 -30.85 1.04
CA ILE A 115 -32.07 -29.48 0.57
C ILE A 115 -30.70 -28.93 0.17
N GLU A 116 -30.54 -28.62 -1.12
CA GLU A 116 -29.30 -28.14 -1.73
C GLU A 116 -29.40 -26.66 -2.12
N ASN A 117 -28.35 -25.89 -1.85
CA ASN A 117 -28.19 -24.50 -2.30
C ASN A 117 -26.86 -24.38 -3.07
N SER A 118 -26.90 -23.73 -4.23
CA SER A 118 -25.73 -23.55 -5.10
C SER A 118 -25.12 -22.14 -4.96
N TYR A 119 -23.79 -22.10 -4.83
CA TYR A 119 -22.98 -20.90 -4.71
C TYR A 119 -21.79 -20.96 -5.67
N GLN A 120 -21.28 -19.78 -6.03
CA GLN A 120 -20.05 -19.56 -6.78
C GLN A 120 -19.09 -18.81 -5.86
N LEU A 121 -18.03 -19.46 -5.42
CA LEU A 121 -16.96 -18.84 -4.65
C LEU A 121 -15.88 -18.36 -5.59
N LYS A 122 -15.65 -17.05 -5.60
CA LYS A 122 -14.52 -16.45 -6.29
C LYS A 122 -13.40 -16.23 -5.29
N ILE A 123 -12.32 -16.98 -5.43
CA ILE A 123 -11.17 -16.94 -4.54
C ILE A 123 -9.99 -16.37 -5.34
N MET A 124 -9.41 -15.27 -4.85
CA MET A 124 -8.23 -14.65 -5.44
C MET A 124 -7.05 -14.77 -4.49
N ASN A 125 -6.00 -15.46 -4.95
CA ASN A 125 -4.71 -15.48 -4.28
C ASN A 125 -3.93 -14.23 -4.66
N LYS A 126 -3.73 -13.32 -3.70
CA LYS A 126 -2.94 -12.10 -3.93
C LYS A 126 -1.45 -12.28 -3.65
N SER A 127 -1.03 -13.44 -3.15
CA SER A 127 0.40 -13.75 -2.99
C SER A 127 1.02 -14.14 -4.32
N GLU A 128 2.34 -14.08 -4.41
CA GLU A 128 3.09 -14.47 -5.62
C GLU A 128 3.29 -15.99 -5.72
N THR A 129 3.11 -16.72 -4.61
CA THR A 129 3.28 -18.17 -4.56
C THR A 129 1.95 -18.89 -4.70
N PRO A 130 1.92 -20.10 -5.30
CA PRO A 130 0.75 -20.95 -5.25
C PRO A 130 0.42 -21.29 -3.80
N ARG A 131 -0.88 -21.29 -3.47
CA ARG A 131 -1.39 -21.65 -2.14
C ARG A 131 -2.60 -22.55 -2.25
N ARG A 132 -2.77 -23.39 -1.23
CA ARG A 132 -3.95 -24.25 -1.08
C ARG A 132 -4.90 -23.63 -0.08
N PHE A 133 -6.16 -23.50 -0.47
CA PHE A 133 -7.22 -22.96 0.37
C PHE A 133 -8.21 -24.06 0.73
N VAL A 134 -8.62 -24.08 1.99
CA VAL A 134 -9.64 -24.96 2.55
C VAL A 134 -10.89 -24.13 2.82
N ILE A 135 -12.05 -24.66 2.43
CA ILE A 135 -13.35 -24.02 2.58
C ILE A 135 -14.13 -24.74 3.67
N GLU A 136 -14.56 -23.99 4.67
CA GLU A 136 -15.27 -24.48 5.84
C GLU A 136 -16.60 -23.73 6.01
N VAL A 137 -17.64 -24.44 6.44
CA VAL A 137 -18.90 -23.83 6.86
C VAL A 137 -18.86 -23.63 8.37
N LEU A 138 -18.95 -22.38 8.82
CA LEU A 138 -18.99 -22.07 10.25
C LEU A 138 -20.42 -22.09 10.78
N ASP A 139 -21.38 -21.56 10.01
CA ASP A 139 -22.79 -21.54 10.39
C ASP A 139 -23.73 -21.61 9.19
N PRO A 140 -24.95 -22.15 9.37
CA PRO A 140 -25.38 -22.91 10.55
C PRO A 140 -24.71 -24.30 10.62
N PRO A 141 -24.53 -24.87 11.82
CA PRO A 141 -24.01 -26.23 11.98
C PRO A 141 -25.02 -27.25 11.41
N GLY A 142 -24.53 -28.29 10.74
CA GLY A 142 -25.36 -29.30 10.06
C GLY A 142 -25.47 -29.10 8.55
N LEU A 143 -24.80 -28.10 7.99
CA LEU A 143 -24.55 -28.01 6.56
C LEU A 143 -23.32 -28.84 6.17
N SER A 144 -23.42 -29.57 5.06
CA SER A 144 -22.29 -30.26 4.45
C SER A 144 -22.04 -29.72 3.05
N ILE A 145 -20.77 -29.66 2.66
CA ILE A 145 -20.35 -29.28 1.32
C ILE A 145 -20.35 -30.54 0.46
N VAL A 146 -20.99 -30.46 -0.71
CA VAL A 146 -20.93 -31.51 -1.73
C VAL A 146 -19.73 -31.24 -2.64
N GLY A 147 -18.77 -32.17 -2.67
CA GLY A 147 -17.57 -32.10 -3.52
C GLY A 147 -16.30 -31.75 -2.74
N ASN A 148 -15.31 -31.21 -3.46
CA ASN A 148 -14.00 -30.87 -2.89
C ASN A 148 -14.05 -29.56 -2.10
N THR A 149 -13.56 -29.60 -0.87
CA THR A 149 -13.41 -28.44 0.02
C THR A 149 -12.02 -27.78 -0.09
N GLU A 150 -11.10 -28.40 -0.82
CA GLU A 150 -9.74 -27.92 -1.02
C GLU A 150 -9.50 -27.51 -2.47
N VAL A 151 -8.81 -26.39 -2.65
CA VAL A 151 -8.43 -25.89 -3.97
C VAL A 151 -7.06 -25.25 -3.96
N GLU A 152 -6.24 -25.57 -4.95
CA GLU A 152 -4.93 -24.96 -5.15
C GLU A 152 -5.04 -23.83 -6.17
N ILE A 153 -4.54 -22.64 -5.82
CA ILE A 153 -4.63 -21.44 -6.65
C ILE A 153 -3.22 -20.84 -6.80
N ALA A 154 -2.78 -20.70 -8.05
CA ALA A 154 -1.51 -20.06 -8.38
C ALA A 154 -1.43 -18.62 -7.85
N GLY A 155 -0.21 -18.13 -7.65
CA GLY A 155 0.01 -16.75 -7.22
C GLY A 155 -0.58 -15.73 -8.21
N GLY A 156 -1.25 -14.71 -7.69
CA GLY A 156 -1.93 -13.68 -8.49
C GLY A 156 -3.15 -14.16 -9.29
N ALA A 157 -3.51 -15.44 -9.21
CA ALA A 157 -4.62 -16.01 -9.97
C ALA A 157 -5.95 -15.90 -9.21
N ILE A 158 -7.02 -15.98 -9.98
CA ILE A 158 -8.40 -16.08 -9.49
C ILE A 158 -8.92 -17.45 -9.89
N ASN A 159 -9.59 -18.13 -8.97
CA ASN A 159 -10.34 -19.34 -9.27
C ASN A 159 -11.82 -19.15 -8.88
N ASN A 160 -12.71 -19.65 -9.75
CA ASN A 160 -14.15 -19.67 -9.50
C ASN A 160 -14.54 -21.12 -9.20
N LEU A 161 -14.96 -21.38 -7.96
CA LEU A 161 -15.39 -22.70 -7.51
C LEU A 161 -16.92 -22.73 -7.35
N ALA A 162 -17.57 -23.65 -8.05
CA ALA A 162 -18.97 -23.97 -7.78
C ALA A 162 -19.05 -24.81 -6.49
N LEU A 163 -19.83 -24.35 -5.52
CA LEU A 163 -20.02 -25.00 -4.23
C LEU A 163 -21.51 -25.29 -4.04
N THR A 164 -21.84 -26.53 -3.75
CA THR A 164 -23.19 -26.93 -3.35
C THR A 164 -23.19 -27.26 -1.87
N LEU A 165 -24.05 -26.58 -1.11
CA LEU A 165 -24.28 -26.87 0.30
C LEU A 165 -25.56 -27.68 0.43
N GLN A 166 -25.51 -28.77 1.19
CA GLN A 166 -26.67 -29.62 1.46
C GLN A 166 -26.99 -29.66 2.96
N ALA A 167 -28.28 -29.74 3.26
CA ALA A 167 -28.81 -29.93 4.60
C ALA A 167 -29.74 -31.15 4.64
N GLU A 168 -29.77 -31.82 5.79
CA GLU A 168 -30.73 -32.92 6.03
C GLU A 168 -32.18 -32.42 5.91
N PRO A 169 -33.10 -33.28 5.44
CA PRO A 169 -34.52 -32.94 5.34
C PRO A 169 -35.08 -32.45 6.67
N GLY A 170 -35.64 -31.24 6.70
CA GLY A 170 -36.24 -30.65 7.90
C GLY A 170 -35.26 -30.09 8.95
N ALA A 171 -33.95 -30.14 8.71
CA ALA A 171 -32.94 -29.58 9.63
C ALA A 171 -33.06 -28.05 9.76
N PHE A 172 -33.43 -27.37 8.68
CA PHE A 172 -33.64 -25.93 8.66
C PHE A 172 -35.00 -25.59 8.06
N LYS A 173 -35.54 -24.43 8.47
CA LYS A 173 -36.74 -23.83 7.90
C LYS A 173 -36.49 -22.36 7.56
N GLY A 174 -36.96 -21.94 6.40
CA GLY A 174 -36.80 -20.58 5.89
C GLY A 174 -35.33 -20.17 5.67
N MET A 175 -35.06 -18.87 5.83
CA MET A 175 -33.73 -18.29 5.59
C MET A 175 -32.83 -18.37 6.82
N LYS A 176 -31.60 -18.88 6.64
CA LYS A 176 -30.56 -18.92 7.67
C LYS A 176 -29.32 -18.14 7.24
N PRO A 177 -28.64 -17.42 8.16
CA PRO A 177 -27.37 -16.78 7.85
C PRO A 177 -26.31 -17.86 7.63
N LEU A 178 -25.64 -17.79 6.48
CA LEU A 178 -24.55 -18.69 6.12
C LEU A 178 -23.22 -17.97 6.35
N ARG A 179 -22.29 -18.59 7.08
CA ARG A 179 -20.91 -18.09 7.22
C ARG A 179 -19.94 -19.11 6.64
N LEU A 180 -19.24 -18.71 5.59
CA LEU A 180 -18.19 -19.51 4.96
C LEU A 180 -16.83 -18.93 5.37
N ARG A 181 -15.94 -19.80 5.85
CA ARG A 181 -14.53 -19.49 6.11
C ARG A 181 -13.70 -20.11 5.00
N VAL A 182 -12.81 -19.31 4.41
CA VAL A 182 -11.76 -19.81 3.53
C VAL A 182 -10.43 -19.51 4.21
N VAL A 183 -9.63 -20.55 4.43
CA VAL A 183 -8.35 -20.46 5.12
C VAL A 183 -7.25 -21.07 4.27
N ALA A 184 -6.07 -20.47 4.25
CA ALA A 184 -4.92 -21.06 3.59
C ALA A 184 -4.38 -22.24 4.43
N ALA A 185 -4.16 -23.39 3.79
CA ALA A 185 -3.70 -24.61 4.46
C ALA A 185 -2.27 -24.47 5.02
N ASP A 186 -1.46 -23.60 4.43
CA ASP A 186 -0.08 -23.29 4.81
C ASP A 186 0.02 -22.27 5.95
N ASP A 187 -0.93 -21.34 6.05
CA ASP A 187 -0.93 -20.28 7.06
C ASP A 187 -2.36 -19.92 7.51
N GLY A 188 -2.71 -20.36 8.71
CA GLY A 188 -4.02 -20.09 9.33
C GLY A 188 -4.30 -18.61 9.58
N LYS A 189 -3.32 -17.70 9.46
CA LYS A 189 -3.56 -16.25 9.51
C LYS A 189 -4.14 -15.69 8.21
N VAL A 190 -3.99 -16.42 7.09
CA VAL A 190 -4.58 -16.05 5.81
C VAL A 190 -5.97 -16.67 5.75
N GLU A 191 -6.90 -16.07 6.49
CA GLU A 191 -8.30 -16.45 6.48
C GLU A 191 -9.20 -15.28 6.03
N ARG A 192 -10.34 -15.64 5.44
CA ARG A 192 -11.42 -14.71 5.13
C ARG A 192 -12.75 -15.38 5.42
N ILE A 193 -13.60 -14.67 6.16
CA ILE A 193 -14.96 -15.11 6.47
C ILE A 193 -15.92 -14.25 5.65
N GLU A 194 -16.75 -14.89 4.84
CA GLU A 194 -17.77 -14.24 4.04
C GLU A 194 -19.16 -14.72 4.45
N THR A 195 -20.11 -13.80 4.43
CA THR A 195 -21.48 -14.05 4.88
C THR A 195 -22.43 -14.12 3.70
N SER A 196 -23.30 -15.12 3.68
CA SER A 196 -24.35 -15.30 2.69
C SER A 196 -25.63 -15.80 3.37
N ARG A 197 -26.55 -16.37 2.61
CA ARG A 197 -27.84 -16.89 3.10
C ARG A 197 -28.08 -18.29 2.55
N PHE A 198 -28.50 -19.19 3.42
CA PHE A 198 -29.00 -20.52 3.07
C PHE A 198 -30.53 -20.52 3.14
N PHE A 199 -31.18 -21.12 2.16
CA PHE A 199 -32.64 -21.21 2.09
C PHE A 199 -33.08 -22.66 2.23
N ALA A 200 -34.06 -22.85 3.09
CA ALA A 200 -34.78 -24.10 3.25
C ALA A 200 -36.29 -23.85 3.10
N PRO A 201 -37.09 -24.89 2.84
CA PRO A 201 -38.55 -24.83 2.80
C PRO A 201 -39.18 -24.18 4.05
#